data_AF-A0A453L7Y9-F1
#
_entry.id   AF-A0A453L7Y9-F1
#
_cell.length_a   1.000
_cell.length_b   1.000
_cell.length_c   1.000
_cell.angle_alpha   90.00
_cell.angle_beta   90.00
_cell.angle_gamma   90.00
#
_symmetry.space_group_name_H-M   'P 1'
#
loop_
_entity.id
_entity.type
_entity.pdbx_description
1 polymer ?
#
loop_
_entity_poly.entity_id
_entity_poly.type
_entity_poly.pdbx_seq_one_letter_code
_entity_poly.pdbx_strand_id
1 'polypeptide(L)'
;QLLECMGQLKRALPVNVPIYDFKNHRRCSERFRKVNASDVIILEGILVFHDQRVRNLMDMKIFVDTDADIRLARRIRRDTVERGRDVSSVLDQYGRFVKPAFDDFVLPSKKYADVIIPRGGDNHVAIDLIVQHIRTKLGMHDLCKVFRNVFVVQSTFQIRGMHTLIRDRDITTPDFVFYSDRLIRLVVEHGLGHLPFTEKQIITPTGSVYTGVDFCKKLCGVSIVRSGESMENALRACCKGIKIGKILIHRVGDNGQQLIYHKLPMDIDERHVLLLDPVLGTGNSANQAIDLLRRKGVAEERIIFLTLISVNLLAY
;
A
#
# COMPACT_ATOMS: atom_id res chain seq x y z
N GLN A 1 11.05 -28.99 -14.97
CA GLN A 1 9.85 -28.62 -14.18
C GLN A 1 10.06 -27.36 -13.34
N LEU A 2 10.84 -27.33 -12.25
CA LEU A 2 10.94 -26.12 -11.40
C LEU A 2 11.40 -24.86 -12.18
N LEU A 3 12.47 -24.98 -12.98
CA LEU A 3 12.97 -23.89 -13.82
C LEU A 3 11.93 -23.35 -14.80
N GLU A 4 11.12 -24.25 -15.37
CA GLU A 4 10.07 -23.89 -16.31
C GLU A 4 8.93 -23.16 -15.60
N CYS A 5 8.49 -23.66 -14.44
CA CYS A 5 7.51 -22.98 -13.58
C CYS A 5 8.00 -21.57 -13.20
N MET A 6 9.26 -21.42 -12.79
CA MET A 6 9.83 -20.11 -12.43
C MET A 6 9.90 -19.18 -13.65
N GLY A 7 10.27 -19.70 -14.82
CA GLY A 7 10.29 -18.92 -16.07
C GLY A 7 8.90 -18.42 -16.47
N GLN A 8 7.87 -19.26 -16.32
CA GLN A 8 6.48 -18.87 -16.57
C GLN A 8 5.98 -17.83 -15.56
N LEU A 9 6.23 -18.03 -14.27
CA LEU A 9 5.87 -17.07 -13.23
C LEU A 9 6.55 -15.70 -13.42
N LYS A 10 7.82 -15.69 -13.85
CA LYS A 10 8.56 -14.45 -14.18
C LYS A 10 7.97 -13.69 -15.38
N ARG A 11 7.20 -14.37 -16.24
CA ARG A 11 6.43 -13.77 -17.35
C ARG A 11 4.98 -13.47 -16.96
N ALA A 12 4.66 -13.48 -15.66
CA ALA A 12 3.32 -13.30 -15.11
C ALA A 12 2.28 -14.32 -15.61
N LEU A 13 2.71 -15.55 -15.93
CA LEU A 13 1.83 -16.64 -16.30
C LEU A 13 1.58 -17.58 -15.11
N PRO A 14 0.33 -18.02 -14.87
CA PRO A 14 0.02 -18.96 -13.80
C PRO A 14 0.58 -20.36 -14.11
N VAL A 15 0.93 -21.12 -13.05
CA VAL A 15 1.53 -22.46 -13.18
C VAL A 15 0.83 -23.48 -12.28
N ASN A 16 0.81 -24.74 -12.71
CA ASN A 16 0.26 -25.86 -11.94
C ASN A 16 1.40 -26.66 -11.32
N VAL A 17 1.48 -26.67 -9.98
CA VAL A 17 2.53 -27.37 -9.24
C VAL A 17 1.96 -28.67 -8.66
N PRO A 18 2.53 -29.85 -8.93
CA PRO A 18 2.03 -31.12 -8.42
C PRO A 18 2.13 -31.19 -6.89
N ILE A 19 1.09 -31.72 -6.24
CA ILE A 19 1.06 -31.88 -4.78
C ILE A 19 1.87 -33.12 -4.38
N TYR A 20 2.71 -33.00 -3.35
CA TYR A 20 3.49 -34.11 -2.81
C TYR A 20 2.72 -34.87 -1.73
N ASP A 21 2.64 -36.18 -1.86
CA ASP A 21 2.06 -37.08 -0.87
C ASP A 21 3.14 -37.57 0.10
N PHE A 22 3.07 -37.08 1.34
CA PHE A 22 4.01 -37.39 2.40
C PHE A 22 3.83 -38.78 3.02
N LYS A 23 2.68 -39.44 2.81
CA LYS A 23 2.45 -40.82 3.26
C LYS A 23 3.13 -41.81 2.33
N ASN A 24 2.93 -41.63 1.02
CA ASN A 24 3.43 -42.53 -0.01
C ASN A 24 4.76 -42.07 -0.65
N HIS A 25 5.35 -40.98 -0.15
CA HIS A 25 6.63 -40.45 -0.62
C HIS A 25 6.70 -40.14 -2.13
N ARG A 26 5.57 -39.81 -2.75
CA ARG A 26 5.45 -39.61 -4.20
C ARG A 26 4.69 -38.33 -4.54
N ARG A 27 4.92 -37.77 -5.73
CA ARG A 27 4.09 -36.69 -6.27
C ARG A 27 2.79 -37.28 -6.81
N CYS A 28 1.65 -36.67 -6.49
CA CYS A 28 0.39 -37.03 -7.13
C CYS A 28 0.38 -36.50 -8.57
N SER A 29 0.25 -37.39 -9.55
CA SER A 29 0.17 -37.05 -10.97
C SER A 29 -1.13 -36.32 -11.35
N GLU A 30 -2.19 -36.49 -10.56
CA GLU A 30 -3.54 -35.99 -10.88
C GLU A 30 -3.97 -34.77 -10.06
N ARG A 31 -3.19 -34.39 -9.04
CA ARG A 31 -3.53 -33.27 -8.14
C ARG A 31 -2.47 -32.18 -8.21
N PHE A 32 -2.91 -31.00 -8.66
CA PHE A 32 -2.07 -29.82 -8.82
C PHE A 32 -2.59 -28.68 -7.95
N ARG A 33 -1.65 -27.93 -7.37
CA ARG A 33 -1.89 -26.62 -6.78
C ARG A 33 -1.64 -25.56 -7.86
N LYS A 34 -2.68 -24.83 -8.25
CA LYS A 34 -2.54 -23.66 -9.11
C LYS A 34 -1.85 -22.54 -8.34
N VAL A 35 -0.76 -22.04 -8.89
CA VAL A 35 -0.03 -20.87 -8.39
C VAL A 35 -0.26 -19.75 -9.39
N ASN A 36 -0.96 -18.71 -8.94
CA ASN A 36 -1.22 -17.54 -9.77
C ASN A 36 0.06 -16.70 -9.93
N ALA A 37 0.10 -15.89 -10.98
CA ALA A 37 1.09 -14.82 -11.07
C ALA A 37 0.93 -13.88 -9.86
N SER A 38 2.05 -13.44 -9.29
CA SER A 38 2.08 -12.57 -8.12
C SER A 38 3.33 -11.71 -8.17
N ASP A 39 3.26 -10.50 -7.64
CA ASP A 39 4.39 -9.55 -7.62
C ASP A 39 5.54 -10.04 -6.73
N VAL A 40 5.22 -10.86 -5.72
CA VAL A 40 6.19 -11.54 -4.86
C VAL A 40 5.98 -13.04 -4.94
N ILE A 41 7.04 -13.76 -5.25
CA ILE A 41 7.05 -15.23 -5.28
C ILE A 41 8.08 -15.71 -4.26
N ILE A 42 7.60 -16.44 -3.26
CA ILE A 42 8.47 -17.08 -2.27
C ILE A 42 8.74 -18.51 -2.74
N LEU A 43 10.00 -18.79 -3.09
CA LEU A 43 10.47 -20.13 -3.40
C LEU A 43 11.13 -20.75 -2.17
N GLU A 44 10.44 -21.71 -1.55
CA GLU A 44 10.93 -22.46 -0.40
C GLU A 44 11.40 -23.86 -0.80
N GLY A 45 12.50 -24.32 -0.23
CA GLY A 45 12.91 -25.72 -0.29
C GLY A 45 14.33 -25.97 0.18
N ILE A 46 14.64 -27.22 0.53
CA ILE A 46 15.94 -27.61 1.12
C ILE A 46 17.12 -27.57 0.15
N LEU A 47 16.89 -27.60 -1.17
CA LEU A 47 17.94 -27.66 -2.19
C LEU A 47 17.80 -26.56 -3.25
N VAL A 48 17.06 -25.49 -2.96
CA VAL A 48 16.75 -24.43 -3.94
C VAL A 48 17.99 -23.67 -4.42
N PHE A 49 19.09 -23.68 -3.64
CA PHE A 49 20.36 -23.06 -4.01
C PHE A 49 21.34 -24.00 -4.70
N HIS A 50 21.03 -25.30 -4.84
CA HIS A 50 21.95 -26.25 -5.46
C HIS A 50 22.15 -25.96 -6.96
N ASP A 51 21.06 -25.74 -7.71
CA ASP A 51 21.13 -25.45 -9.15
C ASP A 51 21.40 -23.96 -9.42
N GLN A 52 22.52 -23.66 -10.09
CA GLN A 52 22.89 -22.28 -10.47
C GLN A 52 21.82 -21.60 -11.33
N ARG A 53 21.12 -22.34 -12.20
CA ARG A 53 20.08 -21.79 -13.08
C ARG A 53 18.90 -21.28 -12.28
N VAL A 54 18.56 -21.96 -11.18
CA VAL A 54 17.50 -21.54 -10.26
C VAL A 54 17.94 -20.28 -9.52
N ARG A 55 19.19 -20.25 -9.03
CA ARG A 55 19.77 -19.08 -8.36
C ARG A 55 19.77 -17.82 -9.23
N ASN A 56 20.07 -17.95 -10.52
CA ASN A 56 20.09 -16.83 -11.46
C ASN A 56 18.71 -16.21 -11.71
N LEU A 57 17.62 -16.91 -11.37
CA LEU A 57 16.26 -16.40 -11.50
C LEU A 57 15.77 -15.70 -10.23
N MET A 58 16.49 -15.79 -9.11
CA MET A 58 16.10 -15.22 -7.82
C MET A 58 16.65 -13.81 -7.65
N ASP A 59 15.79 -12.90 -7.18
CA ASP A 59 16.19 -11.53 -6.85
C ASP A 59 16.81 -11.40 -5.44
N MET A 60 16.46 -12.33 -4.53
CA MET A 60 16.99 -12.38 -3.16
C MET A 60 17.09 -13.84 -2.69
N LYS A 61 18.22 -14.22 -2.08
CA LYS A 61 18.53 -15.57 -1.63
C LYS A 61 18.76 -15.56 -0.11
N ILE A 62 17.87 -16.22 0.62
CA ILE A 62 17.88 -16.25 2.09
C ILE A 62 18.17 -17.67 2.56
N PHE A 63 19.19 -17.83 3.41
CA PHE A 63 19.48 -19.10 4.08
C PHE A 63 19.10 -19.01 5.56
N VAL A 64 18.25 -19.93 6.01
CA VAL A 64 17.88 -20.01 7.43
C VAL A 64 18.85 -20.94 8.15
N ASP A 65 19.62 -20.37 9.07
CA ASP A 65 20.61 -21.07 9.86
C ASP A 65 20.04 -21.41 11.23
N THR A 66 20.06 -22.69 11.58
CA THR A 66 19.49 -23.19 12.83
C THR A 66 20.28 -24.39 13.30
N ASP A 67 20.49 -24.49 14.60
CA ASP A 67 21.29 -25.54 15.21
C ASP A 67 20.72 -26.94 14.92
N ALA A 68 21.60 -27.94 14.85
CA ALA A 68 21.25 -29.28 14.40
C ALA A 68 20.28 -29.99 15.36
N ASP A 69 20.44 -29.77 16.66
CA ASP A 69 19.57 -30.26 17.73
C ASP A 69 18.16 -29.66 17.64
N ILE A 70 18.04 -28.34 17.42
CA ILE A 70 16.74 -27.66 17.24
C ILE A 70 16.04 -28.21 15.99
N ARG A 71 16.78 -28.37 14.88
CA ARG A 71 16.22 -28.95 13.64
C ARG A 71 15.75 -30.39 13.84
N LEU A 72 16.54 -31.20 14.54
CA LEU A 72 16.19 -32.59 14.86
C LEU A 72 14.94 -32.65 15.76
N ALA A 73 14.89 -31.85 16.83
CA ALA A 73 13.75 -31.78 17.73
C ALA A 73 12.46 -31.37 16.99
N ARG A 74 12.53 -30.34 16.13
CA ARG A 74 11.40 -29.92 15.28
C ARG A 74 10.94 -31.05 14.36
N ARG A 75 11.87 -31.79 13.77
CA ARG A 75 11.55 -32.94 12.90
C ARG A 75 10.89 -34.07 13.67
N ILE A 76 11.44 -34.48 14.80
CA ILE A 76 10.87 -35.54 15.64
C ILE A 76 9.44 -35.17 15.99
N ARG A 77 9.21 -33.98 16.54
CA ARG A 77 7.87 -33.51 16.92
C ARG A 77 6.89 -33.54 15.74
N ARG A 78 7.30 -33.02 14.57
CA ARG A 78 6.45 -32.99 13.37
C ARG A 78 6.13 -34.40 12.86
N ASP A 79 7.15 -35.25 12.73
CA ASP A 79 6.99 -36.57 12.12
C ASP A 79 6.30 -37.58 13.06
N THR A 80 6.39 -37.40 14.39
CA THR A 80 5.65 -38.22 15.36
C THR A 80 4.21 -37.74 15.52
N VAL A 81 4.01 -36.45 15.84
CA VAL A 81 2.68 -35.90 16.17
C VAL A 81 1.80 -35.75 14.94
N GLU A 82 2.33 -35.20 13.84
CA GLU A 82 1.51 -34.89 12.65
C GLU A 82 1.42 -36.07 11.68
N ARG A 83 2.42 -36.96 11.68
CA ARG A 83 2.53 -38.05 10.69
C ARG A 83 2.48 -39.46 11.29
N GLY A 84 2.39 -39.58 12.61
CA GLY A 84 2.22 -40.86 13.32
C GLY A 84 3.41 -41.81 13.21
N ARG A 85 4.62 -41.30 13.00
CA ARG A 85 5.83 -42.14 12.87
C ARG A 85 6.43 -42.45 14.24
N ASP A 86 7.09 -43.60 14.33
CA ASP A 86 7.86 -43.97 15.50
C ASP A 86 9.18 -43.16 15.63
N VAL A 87 9.55 -42.80 16.86
CA VAL A 87 10.74 -41.98 17.14
C VAL A 87 12.02 -42.67 16.67
N SER A 88 12.15 -43.99 16.87
CA SER A 88 13.35 -44.72 16.48
C SER A 88 13.54 -44.71 14.96
N SER A 89 12.45 -44.86 14.21
CA SER A 89 12.45 -44.76 12.74
C SER A 89 12.86 -43.37 12.24
N VAL A 90 12.42 -42.30 12.92
CA VAL A 90 12.80 -40.92 12.57
C VAL A 90 14.30 -40.69 12.81
N LEU A 91 14.84 -41.21 13.93
CA LEU A 91 16.26 -41.09 14.26
C LEU A 91 17.16 -41.87 13.29
N ASP A 92 16.78 -43.12 12.96
CA ASP A 92 17.51 -43.92 11.97
C ASP A 92 17.52 -43.24 10.60
N GLN A 93 16.36 -42.78 10.13
CA GLN A 93 16.27 -42.03 8.87
C GLN A 93 17.10 -40.75 8.91
N TYR A 94 17.11 -40.04 10.04
CA TYR A 94 17.87 -38.82 10.19
C TYR A 94 19.38 -39.07 10.06
N GLY A 95 19.90 -40.05 10.80
CA GLY A 95 21.31 -40.40 10.78
C GLY A 95 21.77 -40.96 9.43
N ARG A 96 20.96 -41.85 8.83
CA ARG A 96 21.33 -42.56 7.61
C ARG A 96 21.24 -41.71 6.34
N PHE A 97 20.26 -40.80 6.26
CA PHE A 97 19.96 -40.09 5.00
C PHE A 97 19.93 -38.57 5.14
N VAL A 98 19.31 -38.05 6.20
CA VAL A 98 19.01 -36.61 6.28
C VAL A 98 20.22 -35.79 6.64
N LYS A 99 20.97 -36.21 7.67
CA LYS A 99 22.16 -35.50 8.13
C LYS A 99 23.27 -35.50 7.06
N PRO A 100 23.65 -36.65 6.47
CA PRO A 100 24.61 -36.65 5.37
C PRO A 100 24.16 -35.76 4.20
N ALA A 101 22.89 -35.85 3.77
CA ALA A 101 22.41 -35.01 2.68
C ALA A 101 22.43 -33.50 3.03
N PHE A 102 22.19 -33.14 4.29
CA PHE A 102 22.33 -31.77 4.74
C PHE A 102 23.79 -31.31 4.68
N ASP A 103 24.70 -32.09 5.26
CA ASP A 103 26.12 -31.76 5.36
C ASP A 103 26.78 -31.68 3.95
N ASP A 104 26.39 -32.57 3.02
CA ASP A 104 26.99 -32.67 1.70
C ASP A 104 26.38 -31.72 0.65
N PHE A 105 25.07 -31.43 0.73
CA PHE A 105 24.37 -30.70 -0.34
C PHE A 105 23.69 -29.40 0.11
N VAL A 106 23.16 -29.35 1.33
CA VAL A 106 22.39 -28.19 1.80
C VAL A 106 23.32 -27.15 2.42
N LEU A 107 24.16 -27.55 3.39
CA LEU A 107 25.06 -26.65 4.10
C LEU A 107 26.06 -25.96 3.16
N PRO A 108 26.69 -26.64 2.17
CA PRO A 108 27.62 -25.98 1.25
C PRO A 108 26.94 -24.92 0.37
N SER A 109 25.63 -25.03 0.15
CA SER A 109 24.86 -24.05 -0.63
C SER A 109 24.65 -22.72 0.11
N LYS A 110 24.88 -22.67 1.43
CA LYS A 110 24.83 -21.47 2.27
C LYS A 110 25.69 -20.32 1.72
N LYS A 111 26.83 -20.64 1.09
CA LYS A 111 27.74 -19.66 0.50
C LYS A 111 27.13 -18.83 -0.64
N TYR A 112 26.01 -19.28 -1.21
CA TYR A 112 25.30 -18.59 -2.28
C TYR A 112 24.15 -17.70 -1.78
N ALA A 113 23.93 -17.62 -0.47
CA ALA A 113 22.92 -16.78 0.12
C ALA A 113 23.37 -15.32 0.16
N ASP A 114 22.44 -14.40 -0.10
CA ASP A 114 22.67 -12.96 0.10
C ASP A 114 22.50 -12.59 1.58
N VAL A 115 21.61 -13.28 2.30
CA VAL A 115 21.31 -13.07 3.72
C VAL A 115 21.22 -14.41 4.45
N ILE A 116 21.83 -14.48 5.63
CA ILE A 116 21.75 -15.63 6.53
C ILE A 116 20.96 -15.22 7.78
N ILE A 117 19.87 -15.93 8.08
CA ILE A 117 19.02 -15.67 9.25
C ILE A 117 19.25 -16.73 10.31
N PRO A 118 19.83 -16.36 11.47
CA PRO A 118 19.90 -17.28 12.60
C PRO A 118 18.52 -17.41 13.26
N ARG A 119 18.25 -18.59 13.83
CA ARG A 119 17.04 -18.92 14.61
C ARG A 119 15.71 -18.90 13.82
N GLY A 120 15.76 -18.66 12.51
CA GLY A 120 14.61 -18.76 11.61
C GLY A 120 13.43 -17.88 12.02
N GLY A 121 12.25 -18.50 12.18
CA GLY A 121 10.97 -17.82 12.46
C GLY A 121 10.91 -17.04 13.77
N ASP A 122 11.82 -17.31 14.70
CA ASP A 122 11.89 -16.64 16.01
C ASP A 122 12.67 -15.31 15.93
N ASN A 123 13.27 -15.01 14.78
CA ASN A 123 14.03 -13.78 14.55
C ASN A 123 13.16 -12.70 13.88
N HIS A 124 12.23 -12.13 14.65
CA HIS A 124 11.30 -11.11 14.17
C HIS A 124 12.01 -9.89 13.55
N VAL A 125 13.14 -9.47 14.12
CA VAL A 125 13.95 -8.36 13.59
C VAL A 125 14.43 -8.65 12.15
N ALA A 126 14.92 -9.86 11.88
CA ALA A 126 15.36 -10.23 10.54
C ALA A 126 14.18 -10.34 9.56
N ILE A 127 13.03 -10.83 10.03
CA ILE A 127 11.80 -10.91 9.23
C ILE A 127 11.35 -9.49 8.84
N ASP A 128 11.31 -8.56 9.79
CA ASP A 128 10.90 -7.17 9.54
C ASP A 128 11.81 -6.48 8.52
N LEU A 129 13.13 -6.70 8.60
CA LEU A 129 14.09 -6.18 7.63
C LEU A 129 13.84 -6.71 6.21
N ILE A 130 13.53 -8.00 6.07
CA ILE A 130 13.17 -8.59 4.76
C ILE A 130 11.86 -7.99 4.26
N VAL A 131 10.85 -7.91 5.12
CA VAL A 131 9.54 -7.35 4.75
C VAL A 131 9.70 -5.92 4.28
N GLN A 132 10.49 -5.10 4.97
CA GLN A 132 10.78 -3.72 4.58
C GLN A 132 11.55 -3.65 3.26
N HIS A 133 12.53 -4.54 3.06
CA HIS A 133 13.26 -4.62 1.78
C HIS A 133 12.34 -4.96 0.61
N ILE A 134 11.46 -5.96 0.76
CA ILE A 134 10.46 -6.34 -0.25
C ILE A 134 9.52 -5.16 -0.54
N ARG A 135 8.98 -4.50 0.50
CA ARG A 135 8.11 -3.32 0.36
C ARG A 135 8.80 -2.19 -0.40
N THR A 136 10.09 -1.97 -0.14
CA THR A 136 10.91 -0.97 -0.84
C THR A 136 11.06 -1.34 -2.32
N LYS A 137 11.40 -2.60 -2.63
CA LYS A 137 11.57 -3.11 -4.00
C LYS A 137 10.29 -3.10 -4.82
N LEU A 138 9.14 -3.38 -4.19
CA LEU A 138 7.82 -3.26 -4.81
C LEU A 138 7.36 -1.80 -4.98
N GLY A 139 8.09 -0.83 -4.41
CA GLY A 139 7.69 0.57 -4.43
C GLY A 139 6.36 0.81 -3.70
N MET A 140 6.04 0.00 -2.68
CA MET A 140 4.83 0.14 -1.83
C MET A 140 4.85 1.39 -0.93
N HIS A 141 5.74 2.35 -1.21
CA HIS A 141 5.65 3.71 -0.68
C HIS A 141 4.72 4.60 -1.50
N ASP A 142 4.33 4.17 -2.70
CA ASP A 142 3.54 4.98 -3.62
C ASP A 142 2.06 4.55 -3.51
N LEU A 143 1.31 5.17 -2.60
CA LEU A 143 -0.14 4.96 -2.48
C LEU A 143 -0.84 5.05 -3.84
N CYS A 144 -0.32 5.86 -4.75
CA CYS A 144 -0.81 6.05 -6.12
C CYS A 144 -0.76 4.75 -6.96
N LYS A 145 0.10 3.78 -6.64
CA LYS A 145 0.15 2.47 -7.32
C LYS A 145 -0.95 1.53 -6.85
N VAL A 146 -1.32 1.61 -5.58
CA VAL A 146 -2.39 0.79 -4.98
C VAL A 146 -3.75 1.41 -5.28
N PHE A 147 -3.86 2.73 -5.15
CA PHE A 147 -5.07 3.50 -5.35
C PHE A 147 -4.87 4.48 -6.51
N ARG A 148 -5.42 4.15 -7.67
CA ARG A 148 -5.29 4.95 -8.91
C ARG A 148 -5.94 6.34 -8.81
N ASN A 149 -6.84 6.53 -7.85
CA ASN A 149 -7.56 7.77 -7.57
C ASN A 149 -6.96 8.57 -6.41
N VAL A 150 -5.77 8.20 -5.93
CA VAL A 150 -5.03 8.95 -4.91
C VAL A 150 -3.86 9.66 -5.58
N PHE A 151 -3.79 10.97 -5.37
CA PHE A 151 -2.73 11.82 -5.89
C PHE A 151 -2.02 12.49 -4.71
N VAL A 152 -0.70 12.29 -4.61
CA VAL A 152 0.11 12.84 -3.52
C VAL A 152 0.91 14.02 -4.06
N VAL A 153 0.80 15.18 -3.39
CA VAL A 153 1.60 16.36 -3.72
C VAL A 153 3.09 16.01 -3.62
N GLN A 154 3.87 16.40 -4.62
CA GLN A 154 5.30 16.10 -4.66
C GLN A 154 6.01 16.62 -3.39
N SER A 155 6.65 15.71 -2.65
CA SER A 155 7.34 16.04 -1.41
C SER A 155 8.67 16.75 -1.69
N THR A 156 8.74 18.04 -1.38
CA THR A 156 9.99 18.83 -1.39
C THR A 156 10.54 19.03 0.03
N PHE A 157 11.81 19.42 0.17
CA PHE A 157 12.37 19.78 1.48
C PHE A 157 11.60 20.91 2.16
N GLN A 158 11.04 21.85 1.38
CA GLN A 158 10.21 22.93 1.92
C GLN A 158 8.89 22.41 2.50
N ILE A 159 8.20 21.52 1.79
CA ILE A 159 6.97 20.87 2.28
C ILE A 159 7.27 20.06 3.54
N ARG A 160 8.37 19.31 3.54
CA ARG A 160 8.82 18.55 4.71
C ARG A 160 9.13 19.46 5.90
N GLY A 161 9.79 20.61 5.68
CA GLY A 161 10.05 21.60 6.72
C GLY A 161 8.77 22.18 7.33
N MET A 162 7.78 22.53 6.49
CA MET A 162 6.46 22.98 6.98
C MET A 162 5.74 21.88 7.75
N HIS A 163 5.82 20.63 7.29
CA HIS A 163 5.28 19.49 8.05
C HIS A 163 5.95 19.28 9.39
N THR A 164 7.27 19.48 9.50
CA THR A 164 7.99 19.44 10.78
C THR A 164 7.41 20.46 11.75
N LEU A 165 7.20 21.70 11.30
CA LEU A 165 6.67 22.80 12.12
C LEU A 165 5.24 22.51 12.59
N ILE A 166 4.31 22.16 11.70
CA ILE A 166 2.92 21.90 12.09
C ILE A 166 2.74 20.63 12.94
N ARG A 167 3.78 19.79 13.04
CA ARG A 167 3.80 18.58 13.87
C ARG A 167 4.59 18.76 15.17
N ASP A 168 5.31 19.86 15.31
CA ASP A 168 6.00 20.20 16.56
C ASP A 168 4.95 20.49 17.63
N ARG A 169 5.08 19.84 18.78
CA ARG A 169 4.18 20.05 19.92
C ARG A 169 4.33 21.45 20.50
N ASP A 170 5.52 22.03 20.38
CA ASP A 170 5.89 23.27 21.05
C ASP A 170 5.71 24.50 20.13
N ILE A 171 5.11 24.33 18.94
CA ILE A 171 4.80 25.43 18.00
C ILE A 171 3.76 26.40 18.57
N THR A 172 3.90 27.68 18.23
CA THR A 172 2.91 28.70 18.58
C THR A 172 1.65 28.60 17.71
N THR A 173 0.48 28.96 18.23
CA THR A 173 -0.78 28.97 17.44
C THR A 173 -0.68 29.82 16.16
N PRO A 174 -0.11 31.04 16.17
CA PRO A 174 0.05 31.82 14.95
C PRO A 174 0.92 31.14 13.90
N ASP A 175 2.04 30.53 14.30
CA ASP A 175 2.92 29.80 13.37
C ASP A 175 2.21 28.55 12.83
N PHE A 176 1.50 27.81 13.68
CA PHE A 176 0.73 26.64 13.27
C PHE A 176 -0.28 27.01 12.17
N VAL A 177 -1.05 28.09 12.37
CA VAL A 177 -2.03 28.58 11.38
C VAL A 177 -1.30 29.01 10.10
N PHE A 178 -0.22 29.79 10.21
CA PHE A 178 0.54 30.28 9.06
C PHE A 178 1.09 29.13 8.19
N TYR A 179 1.76 28.14 8.80
CA TYR A 179 2.33 27.01 8.06
C TYR A 179 1.27 26.03 7.57
N SER A 180 0.16 25.86 8.31
CA SER A 180 -0.98 25.06 7.86
C SER A 180 -1.64 25.67 6.63
N ASP A 181 -1.90 26.98 6.62
CA ASP A 181 -2.50 27.68 5.48
C ASP A 181 -1.61 27.58 4.22
N ARG A 182 -0.29 27.67 4.39
CA ARG A 182 0.67 27.47 3.29
C ARG A 182 0.61 26.06 2.70
N LEU A 183 0.54 25.04 3.55
CA LEU A 183 0.41 23.66 3.11
C LEU A 183 -0.95 23.39 2.44
N ILE A 184 -2.04 23.91 3.03
CA ILE A 184 -3.39 23.83 2.46
C ILE A 184 -3.42 24.46 1.07
N ARG A 185 -2.76 25.62 0.88
CA ARG A 185 -2.68 26.27 -0.44
C ARG A 185 -2.07 25.35 -1.49
N LEU A 186 -1.00 24.62 -1.15
CA LEU A 186 -0.37 23.66 -2.06
C LEU A 186 -1.31 22.50 -2.42
N VAL A 187 -2.03 21.96 -1.43
CA VAL A 187 -3.01 20.89 -1.65
C VAL A 187 -4.15 21.36 -2.54
N VAL A 188 -4.66 22.57 -2.31
CA VAL A 188 -5.75 23.15 -3.12
C VAL A 188 -5.30 23.38 -4.57
N GLU A 189 -4.15 24.01 -4.79
CA GLU A 189 -3.61 24.24 -6.15
C GLU A 189 -3.39 22.92 -6.89
N HIS A 190 -2.85 21.90 -6.20
CA HIS A 190 -2.67 20.58 -6.78
C HIS A 190 -4.01 19.93 -7.14
N GLY A 191 -5.00 20.01 -6.25
CA GLY A 191 -6.36 19.50 -6.46
C GLY A 191 -7.07 20.14 -7.66
N LEU A 192 -6.91 21.46 -7.85
CA LEU A 192 -7.47 22.17 -8.99
C LEU A 192 -6.88 21.71 -10.33
N GLY A 193 -5.63 21.23 -10.33
CA GLY A 193 -4.97 20.66 -11.51
C GLY A 193 -5.62 19.36 -12.03
N HIS A 194 -6.44 18.68 -11.21
CA HIS A 194 -7.17 17.47 -11.61
C HIS A 194 -8.55 17.73 -12.21
N LEU A 195 -8.96 19.00 -12.32
CA LEU A 195 -10.22 19.35 -12.96
C LEU A 195 -10.16 19.14 -14.47
N PRO A 196 -11.27 18.73 -15.12
CA PRO A 196 -11.35 18.66 -16.56
C PRO A 196 -10.99 20.01 -17.22
N PHE A 197 -10.27 19.95 -18.33
CA PHE A 197 -9.88 21.12 -19.11
C PHE A 197 -10.14 20.90 -20.60
N THR A 198 -10.17 21.99 -21.35
CA THR A 198 -10.26 22.01 -22.81
C THR A 198 -9.08 22.78 -23.38
N GLU A 199 -8.53 22.33 -24.50
CA GLU A 199 -7.43 23.04 -25.17
C GLU A 199 -7.94 24.36 -25.74
N LYS A 200 -7.15 25.42 -25.59
CA LYS A 200 -7.50 26.76 -26.04
C LYS A 200 -6.28 27.46 -26.61
N GLN A 201 -6.41 27.96 -27.83
CA GLN A 201 -5.40 28.80 -28.44
C GLN A 201 -5.75 30.27 -28.23
N ILE A 202 -4.75 31.06 -27.87
CA ILE A 202 -4.86 32.52 -27.78
C ILE A 202 -3.74 33.17 -28.59
N ILE A 203 -3.97 34.41 -29.01
CA ILE A 203 -2.94 35.25 -29.61
C ILE A 203 -2.32 36.07 -28.48
N THR A 204 -1.00 35.95 -28.31
CA THR A 204 -0.25 36.73 -27.32
C THR A 204 -0.18 38.20 -27.74
N PRO A 205 0.15 39.14 -26.81
CA PRO A 205 0.37 40.54 -27.17
C PRO A 205 1.47 40.76 -28.23
N THR A 206 2.36 39.78 -28.42
CA THR A 206 3.41 39.80 -29.45
C THR A 206 2.93 39.27 -30.81
N GLY A 207 1.66 38.89 -30.94
CA GLY A 207 1.07 38.33 -32.17
C GLY A 207 1.33 36.83 -32.37
N SER A 208 1.99 36.15 -31.43
CA SER A 208 2.28 34.72 -31.52
C SER A 208 1.10 33.87 -31.02
N VAL A 209 0.91 32.67 -31.56
CA VAL A 209 -0.11 31.74 -31.04
C VAL A 209 0.44 30.99 -29.83
N TYR A 210 -0.29 31.04 -28.71
CA TYR A 210 -0.02 30.23 -27.52
C TYR A 210 -1.12 29.19 -27.33
N THR A 211 -0.71 27.93 -27.22
CA THR A 211 -1.59 26.79 -26.98
C THR A 211 -1.63 26.51 -25.48
N GLY A 212 -2.74 26.86 -24.85
CA GLY A 212 -3.00 26.66 -23.43
C GLY A 212 -4.26 25.83 -23.18
N VAL A 213 -4.80 25.97 -21.96
CA VAL A 213 -5.99 25.24 -21.53
C VAL A 213 -6.99 26.17 -20.83
N ASP A 214 -8.28 25.84 -20.93
CA ASP A 214 -9.38 26.46 -20.18
C ASP A 214 -10.03 25.38 -19.30
N PHE A 215 -10.01 25.59 -17.98
CA PHE A 215 -10.55 24.65 -17.01
C PHE A 215 -12.08 24.72 -16.94
N CYS A 216 -12.70 23.62 -16.49
CA CYS A 216 -14.14 23.54 -16.31
C CYS A 216 -14.68 24.66 -15.41
N LYS A 217 -15.86 25.15 -15.76
CA LYS A 217 -16.60 26.19 -15.03
C LYS A 217 -17.60 25.50 -14.09
N LYS A 218 -18.19 26.26 -13.15
CA LYS A 218 -19.12 25.77 -12.12
C LYS A 218 -18.46 24.87 -11.05
N LEU A 219 -17.43 25.40 -10.38
CA LEU A 219 -16.84 24.77 -9.19
C LEU A 219 -17.64 25.14 -7.92
N CYS A 220 -17.61 24.27 -6.92
CA CYS A 220 -17.91 24.64 -5.53
C CYS A 220 -17.01 23.88 -4.54
N GLY A 221 -16.68 24.53 -3.44
CA GLY A 221 -16.08 23.87 -2.28
C GLY A 221 -17.17 23.36 -1.34
N VAL A 222 -16.93 22.24 -0.68
CA VAL A 222 -17.79 21.74 0.40
C VAL A 222 -16.91 21.41 1.59
N SER A 223 -17.06 22.12 2.70
CA SER A 223 -16.28 21.86 3.92
C SER A 223 -17.00 20.89 4.85
N ILE A 224 -16.26 19.88 5.33
CA ILE A 224 -16.70 19.04 6.45
C ILE A 224 -16.42 19.79 7.74
N VAL A 225 -17.48 20.23 8.42
CA VAL A 225 -17.40 21.05 9.62
C VAL A 225 -16.93 20.20 10.82
N ARG A 226 -15.96 20.65 11.62
CA ARG A 226 -15.35 21.99 11.65
C ARG A 226 -14.00 22.10 10.94
N SER A 227 -13.24 21.01 10.87
CA SER A 227 -11.86 21.01 10.36
C SER A 227 -11.75 21.52 8.92
N GLY A 228 -12.66 21.12 8.05
CA GLY A 228 -12.70 21.54 6.64
C GLY A 228 -12.83 23.04 6.42
N GLU A 229 -13.35 23.80 7.39
CA GLU A 229 -13.52 25.25 7.28
C GLU A 229 -12.16 25.98 7.19
N SER A 230 -11.10 25.40 7.79
CA SER A 230 -9.73 25.91 7.68
C SER A 230 -9.23 26.01 6.24
N MET A 231 -9.76 25.18 5.34
CA MET A 231 -9.32 25.13 3.94
C MET A 231 -10.05 26.12 3.03
N GLU A 232 -11.15 26.72 3.50
CA GLU A 232 -12.00 27.59 2.67
C GLU A 232 -11.26 28.86 2.22
N ASN A 233 -10.42 29.42 3.08
CA ASN A 233 -9.68 30.65 2.78
C ASN A 233 -8.69 30.43 1.63
N ALA A 234 -7.93 29.34 1.69
CA ALA A 234 -7.02 28.96 0.60
C ALA A 234 -7.78 28.75 -0.71
N LEU A 235 -8.92 28.05 -0.66
CA LEU A 235 -9.77 27.82 -1.84
C LEU A 235 -10.33 29.11 -2.43
N ARG A 236 -10.84 30.03 -1.62
CA ARG A 236 -11.33 31.35 -2.10
C ARG A 236 -10.20 32.18 -2.71
N ALA A 237 -9.00 32.06 -2.17
CA ALA A 237 -7.83 32.75 -2.69
C ALA A 237 -7.29 32.12 -3.99
N CYS A 238 -7.63 30.87 -4.33
CA CYS A 238 -7.37 30.27 -5.64
C CYS A 238 -8.49 30.57 -6.64
N CYS A 239 -9.74 30.49 -6.19
CA CYS A 239 -10.94 30.56 -7.04
C CYS A 239 -11.83 31.72 -6.59
N LYS A 240 -11.70 32.88 -7.25
CA LYS A 240 -12.52 34.07 -6.98
C LYS A 240 -14.01 33.75 -7.18
N GLY A 241 -14.82 34.03 -6.15
CA GLY A 241 -16.28 33.87 -6.22
C GLY A 241 -16.78 32.42 -6.13
N ILE A 242 -15.93 31.46 -5.73
CA ILE A 242 -16.35 30.06 -5.56
C ILE A 242 -17.46 29.94 -4.49
N LYS A 243 -18.51 29.19 -4.82
CA LYS A 243 -19.58 28.87 -3.85
C LYS A 243 -19.05 27.87 -2.82
N ILE A 244 -19.37 28.07 -1.54
CA ILE A 244 -18.99 27.15 -0.46
C ILE A 244 -20.25 26.56 0.18
N GLY A 245 -20.34 25.23 0.13
CA GLY A 245 -21.28 24.45 0.92
C GLY A 245 -20.64 23.95 2.21
N LYS A 246 -21.47 23.59 3.20
CA LYS A 246 -21.04 23.05 4.49
C LYS A 246 -21.80 21.78 4.81
N ILE A 247 -21.11 20.78 5.34
CA ILE A 247 -21.69 19.55 5.88
C ILE A 247 -21.15 19.38 7.31
N LEU A 248 -22.05 19.35 8.29
CA LEU A 248 -21.73 19.02 9.67
C LEU A 248 -22.14 17.56 9.91
N ILE A 249 -21.16 16.75 10.30
CA ILE A 249 -21.37 15.35 10.68
C ILE A 249 -21.06 15.24 12.16
N HIS A 250 -22.10 14.99 12.96
CA HIS A 250 -21.95 14.80 14.40
C HIS A 250 -22.46 13.43 14.81
N ARG A 251 -21.64 12.68 15.55
CA ARG A 251 -22.00 11.38 16.10
C ARG A 251 -22.67 11.60 17.45
N VAL A 252 -23.95 11.25 17.57
CA VAL A 252 -24.72 11.40 18.82
C VAL A 252 -24.89 10.03 19.46
N GLY A 253 -24.29 9.85 20.65
CA GLY A 253 -24.46 8.69 21.53
C GLY A 253 -23.84 7.37 21.03
N ASP A 254 -23.90 6.35 21.90
CA ASP A 254 -23.41 4.98 21.62
C ASP A 254 -24.26 4.24 20.58
N ASN A 255 -25.49 4.72 20.35
CA ASN A 255 -26.45 4.12 19.42
C ASN A 255 -26.18 4.46 17.94
N GLY A 256 -25.12 5.22 17.65
CA GLY A 256 -24.67 5.46 16.28
C GLY A 256 -25.56 6.38 15.43
N GLN A 257 -26.57 7.03 16.01
CA GLN A 257 -27.37 8.03 15.29
C GLN A 257 -26.51 9.27 14.99
N GLN A 258 -26.56 9.72 13.74
CA GLN A 258 -25.73 10.79 13.23
C GLN A 258 -26.61 11.98 12.86
N LEU A 259 -26.33 13.14 13.48
CA LEU A 259 -26.94 14.39 13.07
C LEU A 259 -26.14 14.92 11.88
N ILE A 260 -26.78 14.99 10.72
CA ILE A 260 -26.22 15.54 9.49
C ILE A 260 -26.93 16.86 9.21
N TYR A 261 -26.24 17.98 9.41
CA TYR A 261 -26.70 19.29 8.92
C TYR A 261 -25.93 19.62 7.64
N HIS A 262 -26.62 20.17 6.63
CA HIS A 262 -25.97 20.61 5.42
C HIS A 262 -26.57 21.91 4.88
N LYS A 263 -25.71 22.76 4.31
CA LYS A 263 -26.10 23.92 3.52
C LYS A 263 -25.28 23.91 2.24
N LEU A 264 -25.89 23.50 1.15
CA LEU A 264 -25.23 23.28 -0.14
C LEU A 264 -25.80 24.25 -1.19
N PRO A 265 -25.04 24.60 -2.24
CA PRO A 265 -25.60 25.29 -3.40
C PRO A 265 -26.80 24.52 -3.99
N MET A 266 -27.82 25.25 -4.45
CA MET A 266 -29.03 24.63 -5.03
C MET A 266 -28.74 23.85 -6.32
N ASP A 267 -27.69 24.23 -7.02
CA ASP A 267 -27.25 23.69 -8.31
C ASP A 267 -26.00 22.79 -8.15
N ILE A 268 -25.89 22.04 -7.05
CA ILE A 268 -24.69 21.25 -6.72
C ILE A 268 -24.50 20.02 -7.62
N ASP A 269 -25.60 19.43 -8.10
CA ASP A 269 -25.64 18.27 -8.99
C ASP A 269 -24.95 18.54 -10.34
N GLU A 270 -24.96 19.78 -10.81
CA GLU A 270 -24.29 20.21 -12.03
C GLU A 270 -22.82 20.64 -11.82
N ARG A 271 -22.32 20.66 -10.58
CA ARG A 271 -21.01 21.25 -10.22
C ARG A 271 -19.93 20.20 -10.00
N HIS A 272 -18.67 20.62 -10.17
CA HIS A 272 -17.53 19.89 -9.62
C HIS A 272 -17.32 20.30 -8.16
N VAL A 273 -17.25 19.30 -7.29
CA VAL A 273 -17.19 19.48 -5.84
C VAL A 273 -15.78 19.22 -5.33
N LEU A 274 -15.18 20.24 -4.70
CA LEU A 274 -13.94 20.11 -3.93
C LEU A 274 -14.34 19.88 -2.46
N LEU A 275 -14.33 18.63 -2.02
CA LEU A 275 -14.67 18.25 -0.64
C LEU A 275 -13.44 18.46 0.26
N LEU A 276 -13.58 19.25 1.32
CA LEU A 276 -12.48 19.76 2.13
C LEU A 276 -12.49 19.15 3.52
N ASP A 277 -11.41 18.46 3.90
CA ASP A 277 -11.14 18.08 5.27
C ASP A 277 -9.61 17.86 5.47
N PRO A 278 -8.93 18.69 6.28
CA PRO A 278 -7.47 18.65 6.39
C PRO A 278 -6.94 17.33 6.98
N VAL A 279 -7.74 16.56 7.71
CA VAL A 279 -7.30 15.32 8.36
C VAL A 279 -8.23 14.16 8.05
N LEU A 280 -7.76 13.22 7.23
CA LEU A 280 -8.43 11.95 6.98
C LEU A 280 -7.96 10.88 7.98
N GLY A 281 -8.72 10.73 9.07
CA GLY A 281 -8.53 9.68 10.07
C GLY A 281 -9.11 8.33 9.62
N THR A 282 -10.28 7.96 10.13
CA THR A 282 -10.94 6.67 9.79
C THR A 282 -11.66 6.67 8.45
N GLY A 283 -11.86 7.83 7.83
CA GLY A 283 -12.62 7.98 6.59
C GLY A 283 -14.14 8.01 6.74
N ASN A 284 -14.70 7.75 7.92
CA ASN A 284 -16.14 7.69 8.14
C ASN A 284 -16.87 8.99 7.78
N SER A 285 -16.35 10.14 8.23
CA SER A 285 -16.95 11.46 7.92
C SER A 285 -16.87 11.78 6.43
N ALA A 286 -15.74 11.47 5.78
CA ALA A 286 -15.55 11.68 4.35
C ALA A 286 -16.54 10.82 3.53
N ASN A 287 -16.66 9.53 3.86
CA ASN A 287 -17.61 8.62 3.19
C ASN A 287 -19.05 9.10 3.33
N GLN A 288 -19.47 9.51 4.53
CA GLN A 288 -20.83 10.04 4.74
C GLN A 288 -21.08 11.34 3.98
N ALA A 289 -20.08 12.23 3.89
CA ALA A 289 -20.18 13.44 3.09
C ALA A 289 -20.31 13.10 1.60
N ILE A 290 -19.53 12.15 1.09
CA ILE A 290 -19.62 11.66 -0.30
C ILE A 290 -21.00 11.04 -0.55
N ASP A 291 -21.51 10.19 0.35
CA ASP A 291 -22.83 9.57 0.23
C ASP A 291 -23.97 10.61 0.24
N LEU A 292 -23.84 11.67 1.04
CA LEU A 292 -24.78 12.79 1.01
C LEU A 292 -24.74 13.52 -0.33
N LEU A 293 -23.55 13.82 -0.86
CA LEU A 293 -23.38 14.49 -2.16
C LEU A 293 -23.97 13.65 -3.30
N ARG A 294 -23.73 12.34 -3.30
CA ARG A 294 -24.34 11.40 -4.25
C ARG A 294 -25.86 11.39 -4.18
N ARG A 295 -26.44 11.39 -2.97
CA ARG A 295 -27.90 11.51 -2.77
C ARG A 295 -28.47 12.86 -3.24
N LYS A 296 -27.64 13.90 -3.33
CA LYS A 296 -28.00 15.21 -3.88
C LYS A 296 -27.77 15.32 -5.39
N GLY A 297 -27.42 14.21 -6.07
CA GLY A 297 -27.28 14.16 -7.53
C GLY A 297 -25.87 14.44 -8.05
N VAL A 298 -24.87 14.62 -7.17
CA VAL A 298 -23.48 14.82 -7.59
C VAL A 298 -22.89 13.50 -8.05
N ALA A 299 -22.38 13.45 -9.28
CA ALA A 299 -21.69 12.28 -9.81
C ALA A 299 -20.35 12.06 -9.09
N GLU A 300 -19.99 10.81 -8.81
CA GLU A 300 -18.83 10.47 -7.97
C GLU A 300 -17.51 10.95 -8.60
N GLU A 301 -17.40 10.86 -9.92
CA GLU A 301 -16.27 11.34 -10.72
C GLU A 301 -16.11 12.88 -10.70
N ARG A 302 -17.12 13.62 -10.22
CA ARG A 302 -17.07 15.07 -10.06
C ARG A 302 -16.68 15.51 -8.65
N ILE A 303 -16.42 14.57 -7.75
CA ILE A 303 -15.99 14.83 -6.37
C ILE A 303 -14.48 14.64 -6.26
N ILE A 304 -13.77 15.70 -5.89
CA ILE A 304 -12.34 15.66 -5.58
C ILE A 304 -12.21 15.92 -4.08
N PHE A 305 -11.68 14.94 -3.35
CA PHE A 305 -11.44 15.06 -1.91
C PHE A 305 -10.05 15.61 -1.65
N LEU A 306 -9.98 16.76 -0.96
CA LEU A 306 -8.75 17.45 -0.61
C LEU A 306 -8.45 17.26 0.87
N THR A 307 -7.27 16.69 1.16
CA THR A 307 -6.81 16.46 2.54
C THR A 307 -5.33 16.74 2.69
N LEU A 308 -4.92 17.21 3.87
CA LEU A 308 -3.53 17.55 4.17
C LEU A 308 -2.78 16.37 4.80
N ILE A 309 -3.45 15.62 5.69
CA ILE A 309 -2.88 14.47 6.40
C ILE A 309 -3.87 13.32 6.33
N SER A 310 -3.40 12.15 5.92
CA SER A 310 -4.18 10.90 5.95
C SER A 310 -3.43 9.82 6.72
N VAL A 311 -4.17 8.98 7.44
CA VAL A 311 -3.65 7.77 8.07
C VAL A 311 -3.87 6.58 7.16
N ASN A 312 -2.82 5.83 6.87
CA ASN A 312 -2.96 4.56 6.17
C ASN A 312 -3.39 3.46 7.17
N LEU A 313 -4.67 3.11 7.19
CA LEU A 313 -5.19 2.04 8.02
C LEU A 313 -4.79 0.63 7.56
N LEU A 314 -4.23 0.47 6.34
CA LEU A 314 -3.68 -0.82 5.86
C LEU A 314 -2.28 -1.12 6.43
N ALA A 315 -1.73 -0.23 7.26
CA ALA A 315 -0.41 -0.38 7.87
C ALA A 315 -0.45 -0.92 9.31
N TYR A 316 -1.63 -1.28 9.82
CA TYR A 316 -1.83 -1.93 11.12
C TYR A 316 -2.23 -3.40 10.95
#